data_AF-A0A1L0DFN3-F1
#
_entry.id   AF-A0A1L0DFN3-F1
#
_cell.length_a   1.000
_cell.length_b   1.000
_cell.length_c   1.000
_cell.angle_alpha   90.00
_cell.angle_beta   90.00
_cell.angle_gamma   90.00
#
_symmetry.space_group_name_H-M   'P 1'
#
loop_
_entity.id
_entity.type
_entity.pdbx_description
1 polymer ?
#
loop_
_entity_poly.entity_id
_entity_poly.type
_entity_poly.pdbx_seq_one_letter_code
_entity_poly.pdbx_strand_id
1 'polypeptide(L)'
;MLHFSKFLPLYLATNVLALLPEAHIARLDEYNQAPGPLSLPNLLEVQSVGDLENAWSLQGDMELEAGRLVVKKNLGSIWAHDTLENSKDEWTIEVVFRNSEQVEVDDHLFYDTNGFAFWLLDAYGLMLDDFLNFGGPKKYDGFQFLINNKDRRGLKIFANDGEHEAVNVKDAALGGCDINYLDSMIPFTLRVSYSAKTNWFKVQIDNNLCFKTDKLTFGNIPRELRFGVSASTNEVSKEYWEVLKLNVYPFLTENAIDDHGIITGGSIKHITVTDKQAPTHTPQITRQSLMEKTRQFQESLQRESAEKNGGNTQEGTANFDSSLTDISTKLAILEEMLNKVDMSKLENLESVLDDVKKIQMQQVEVLDEMKNRYNKFESLLATLFKEVSNTMSLLHERVVNEIRDHLKELSILNTKVELISTNHKSFHDQYKSVTESLTPNDSSEFFNVVLKWVLLPLVVGIAVLATFVYRLRKDIKHLKLL
;
A
#
# COMPACT_ATOMS: atom_id res chain seq x y z
N MET A 1 49.24 -49.81 -29.97
CA MET A 1 47.97 -49.32 -29.38
C MET A 1 48.27 -47.94 -28.81
N LEU A 2 48.05 -46.87 -29.58
CA LEU A 2 46.79 -46.10 -29.72
C LEU A 2 46.40 -45.31 -28.47
N HIS A 3 46.23 -44.00 -28.70
CA HIS A 3 45.54 -42.94 -27.95
C HIS A 3 46.29 -42.08 -26.91
N PHE A 4 46.65 -40.87 -27.36
CA PHE A 4 46.12 -39.57 -26.87
C PHE A 4 45.49 -39.56 -25.47
N SER A 5 45.98 -38.71 -24.57
CA SER A 5 45.37 -37.39 -24.29
C SER A 5 46.07 -36.66 -23.15
N LYS A 6 46.23 -35.33 -23.33
CA LYS A 6 46.08 -34.22 -22.37
C LYS A 6 46.01 -34.57 -20.88
N PHE A 7 46.75 -33.85 -20.03
CA PHE A 7 46.17 -33.08 -18.91
C PHE A 7 47.21 -32.14 -18.28
N LEU A 8 47.00 -30.84 -18.55
CA LEU A 8 47.33 -29.73 -17.65
C LEU A 8 46.10 -29.55 -16.72
N PRO A 9 46.27 -29.19 -15.44
CA PRO A 9 45.66 -27.94 -14.98
C PRO A 9 46.65 -27.16 -14.07
N LEU A 10 46.89 -25.87 -14.30
CA LEU A 10 46.01 -24.72 -14.03
C LEU A 10 45.89 -24.42 -12.51
N TYR A 11 46.90 -23.77 -11.94
CA TYR A 11 46.70 -22.90 -10.78
C TYR A 11 46.34 -21.52 -11.31
N LEU A 12 45.06 -21.18 -11.21
CA LEU A 12 44.48 -19.87 -11.48
C LEU A 12 45.03 -18.85 -10.47
N ALA A 13 45.75 -17.85 -10.95
CA ALA A 13 45.91 -16.59 -10.25
C ALA A 13 44.58 -15.83 -10.30
N THR A 14 44.10 -15.48 -9.11
CA THR A 14 42.96 -14.60 -8.85
C THR A 14 43.17 -13.23 -9.47
N ASN A 15 42.40 -12.88 -10.50
CA ASN A 15 42.20 -11.49 -10.90
C ASN A 15 41.14 -10.88 -9.98
N VAL A 16 41.56 -10.01 -9.07
CA VAL A 16 40.67 -9.10 -8.35
C VAL A 16 40.27 -8.00 -9.34
N LEU A 17 39.13 -8.18 -10.00
CA LEU A 17 38.39 -7.06 -10.58
C LEU A 17 37.68 -6.34 -9.44
N ALA A 18 38.19 -5.18 -9.05
CA ALA A 18 37.44 -4.21 -8.29
C ALA A 18 36.31 -3.66 -9.17
N LEU A 19 35.13 -4.28 -9.09
CA LEU A 19 33.89 -3.75 -9.62
C LEU A 19 33.40 -2.64 -8.67
N LEU A 20 33.16 -1.46 -9.25
CA LEU A 20 32.56 -0.30 -8.59
C LEU A 20 31.17 -0.67 -8.01
N PRO A 21 30.84 -0.34 -6.75
CA PRO A 21 29.60 -0.80 -6.11
C PRO A 21 28.34 -0.05 -6.58
N GLU A 22 28.47 1.08 -7.26
CA GLU A 22 27.34 2.00 -7.48
C GLU A 22 26.38 1.57 -8.60
N ALA A 23 26.82 0.75 -9.56
CA ALA A 23 25.94 0.23 -10.62
C ALA A 23 25.09 -0.98 -10.18
N HIS A 24 25.48 -1.66 -9.10
CA HIS A 24 24.68 -2.76 -8.53
C HIS A 24 23.62 -2.27 -7.55
N ILE A 25 23.81 -1.12 -6.90
CA ILE A 25 22.83 -0.55 -5.97
C ILE A 25 21.62 0.02 -6.74
N ALA A 26 21.85 0.72 -7.86
CA ALA A 26 20.75 1.25 -8.68
C ALA A 26 19.88 0.16 -9.35
N ARG A 27 20.44 -1.02 -9.64
CA ARG A 27 19.67 -2.15 -10.21
C ARG A 27 18.86 -2.93 -9.18
N LEU A 28 19.24 -2.89 -7.91
CA LEU A 28 18.47 -3.53 -6.83
C LEU A 28 17.22 -2.72 -6.48
N ASP A 29 17.27 -1.39 -6.58
CA ASP A 29 16.12 -0.53 -6.30
C ASP A 29 15.03 -0.60 -7.39
N GLU A 30 15.40 -0.78 -8.68
CA GLU A 30 14.44 -0.97 -9.77
C GLU A 30 13.76 -2.35 -9.75
N TYR A 31 14.45 -3.40 -9.28
CA TYR A 31 13.87 -4.74 -9.15
C TYR A 31 12.87 -4.86 -7.98
N ASN A 32 12.97 -3.95 -7.00
CA ASN A 32 12.16 -3.94 -5.78
C ASN A 32 10.81 -3.20 -5.91
N GLN A 33 10.40 -2.79 -7.12
CA GLN A 33 9.10 -2.11 -7.32
C GLN A 33 8.20 -2.74 -8.39
N ALA A 34 8.73 -3.62 -9.23
CA ALA A 34 7.93 -4.28 -10.25
C ALA A 34 7.03 -5.37 -9.62
N PRO A 35 5.72 -5.41 -9.95
CA PRO A 35 4.87 -6.53 -9.58
C PRO A 35 5.43 -7.83 -10.13
N GLY A 36 5.38 -8.90 -9.34
CA GLY A 36 5.82 -10.24 -9.73
C GLY A 36 4.95 -10.85 -10.83
N PRO A 37 5.40 -11.97 -11.43
CA PRO A 37 4.74 -12.61 -12.59
C PRO A 37 3.32 -13.12 -12.31
N LEU A 38 2.97 -13.31 -11.03
CA LEU A 38 1.64 -13.73 -10.55
C LEU A 38 0.61 -12.59 -10.48
N SER A 39 0.98 -11.38 -10.91
CA SER A 39 0.09 -10.22 -10.94
C SER A 39 -0.86 -10.26 -12.13
N LEU A 40 -2.02 -9.62 -12.03
CA LEU A 40 -2.84 -9.34 -13.20
C LEU A 40 -2.06 -8.42 -14.15
N PRO A 41 -2.06 -8.69 -15.46
CA PRO A 41 -1.50 -7.76 -16.43
C PRO A 41 -2.27 -6.44 -16.42
N ASN A 42 -1.71 -5.41 -17.05
CA ASN A 42 -2.44 -4.16 -17.25
C ASN A 42 -3.72 -4.43 -18.06
N LEU A 43 -4.87 -4.42 -17.39
CA LEU A 43 -6.15 -4.76 -18.00
C LEU A 43 -6.55 -3.83 -19.14
N LEU A 44 -6.01 -2.60 -19.21
CA LEU A 44 -6.21 -1.67 -20.33
C LEU A 44 -5.56 -2.14 -21.64
N GLU A 45 -4.52 -2.96 -21.55
CA GLU A 45 -3.79 -3.49 -22.71
C GLU A 45 -4.35 -4.84 -23.18
N VAL A 46 -5.14 -5.49 -22.33
CA VAL A 46 -5.78 -6.78 -22.61
C VAL A 46 -6.97 -6.56 -23.55
N GLN A 47 -6.95 -7.21 -24.71
CA GLN A 47 -7.98 -7.05 -25.73
C GLN A 47 -9.15 -8.01 -25.53
N SER A 48 -8.89 -9.20 -24.98
CA SER A 48 -9.91 -10.24 -24.79
C SER A 48 -9.71 -11.01 -23.49
N VAL A 49 -10.81 -11.58 -22.96
CA VAL A 49 -10.77 -12.44 -21.76
C VAL A 49 -9.88 -13.66 -21.97
N GLY A 50 -9.82 -14.20 -23.19
CA GLY A 50 -8.97 -15.36 -23.53
C GLY A 50 -7.47 -15.13 -23.30
N ASP A 51 -7.02 -13.87 -23.33
CA ASP A 51 -5.61 -13.55 -23.03
C ASP A 51 -5.27 -13.77 -21.55
N LEU A 52 -6.27 -13.67 -20.66
CA LEU A 52 -6.12 -13.92 -19.21
C LEU A 52 -6.18 -15.41 -18.87
N GLU A 53 -6.87 -16.23 -19.67
CA GLU A 53 -7.14 -17.65 -19.39
C GLU A 53 -5.86 -18.50 -19.23
N ASN A 54 -4.73 -18.04 -19.77
CA ASN A 54 -3.44 -18.71 -19.67
C ASN A 54 -2.88 -18.72 -18.23
N ALA A 55 -3.13 -17.67 -17.45
CA ALA A 55 -2.60 -17.52 -16.08
C ALA A 55 -3.72 -17.47 -15.02
N TRP A 56 -4.96 -17.23 -15.44
CA TRP A 56 -6.10 -17.01 -14.59
C TRP A 56 -7.32 -17.83 -15.03
N SER A 57 -8.09 -18.35 -14.08
CA SER A 57 -9.39 -18.98 -14.33
C SER A 57 -10.50 -17.98 -14.02
N LEU A 58 -11.22 -17.52 -15.04
CA LEU A 58 -12.46 -16.75 -14.85
C LEU A 58 -13.66 -17.70 -14.76
N GLN A 59 -14.58 -17.40 -13.86
CA GLN A 59 -15.76 -18.19 -13.60
C GLN A 59 -16.96 -17.29 -13.29
N GLY A 60 -18.18 -17.78 -13.60
CA GLY A 60 -19.42 -17.02 -13.42
C GLY A 60 -19.56 -15.86 -14.40
N ASP A 61 -20.23 -14.80 -13.96
CA ASP A 61 -20.58 -13.60 -14.75
C ASP A 61 -19.49 -12.51 -14.66
N MET A 62 -18.23 -12.87 -14.45
CA MET A 62 -17.11 -11.92 -14.45
C MET A 62 -16.63 -11.64 -15.86
N GLU A 63 -16.66 -10.37 -16.26
CA GLU A 63 -16.37 -9.93 -17.63
C GLU A 63 -15.28 -8.84 -17.65
N LEU A 64 -14.48 -8.78 -18.72
CA LEU A 64 -13.53 -7.69 -18.96
C LEU A 64 -14.22 -6.56 -19.73
N GLU A 65 -14.32 -5.38 -19.14
CA GLU A 65 -14.95 -4.21 -19.75
C GLU A 65 -14.07 -2.97 -19.59
N ALA A 66 -13.63 -2.39 -20.71
CA ALA A 66 -12.88 -1.13 -20.75
C ALA A 66 -11.75 -1.05 -19.69
N GLY A 67 -10.92 -2.09 -19.63
CA GLY A 67 -9.73 -2.12 -18.78
C GLY A 67 -9.94 -2.50 -17.32
N ARG A 68 -11.06 -3.13 -16.98
CA ARG A 68 -11.36 -3.63 -15.63
C ARG A 68 -12.21 -4.89 -15.69
N LEU A 69 -12.09 -5.75 -14.67
CA LEU A 69 -12.97 -6.90 -14.50
C LEU A 69 -14.21 -6.48 -13.73
N VAL A 70 -15.38 -6.88 -14.20
CA VAL A 70 -16.67 -6.39 -13.71
C VAL A 70 -17.62 -7.54 -13.42
N VAL A 71 -18.35 -7.46 -12.30
CA VAL A 71 -19.45 -8.37 -11.96
C VAL A 71 -20.72 -7.55 -11.78
N LYS A 72 -21.54 -7.49 -12.84
CA LYS A 72 -22.78 -6.70 -12.90
C LYS A 72 -23.99 -7.37 -12.28
N LYS A 73 -24.00 -8.70 -12.23
CA LYS A 73 -25.11 -9.52 -11.74
C LYS A 73 -24.58 -10.87 -11.26
N ASN A 74 -25.36 -11.54 -10.42
CA ASN A 74 -25.09 -12.86 -9.87
C ASN A 74 -23.75 -12.97 -9.14
N LEU A 75 -22.87 -13.84 -9.65
CA LEU A 75 -21.65 -14.30 -9.01
C LEU A 75 -20.57 -14.35 -10.08
N GLY A 76 -19.37 -13.90 -9.75
CA GLY A 76 -18.22 -14.01 -10.64
C GLY A 76 -16.91 -14.07 -9.86
N SER A 77 -15.92 -14.76 -10.40
CA SER A 77 -14.61 -14.87 -9.77
C SER A 77 -13.48 -15.04 -10.77
N ILE A 78 -12.28 -14.67 -10.35
CA ILE A 78 -11.03 -14.91 -11.06
C ILE A 78 -9.98 -15.46 -10.09
N TRP A 79 -9.33 -16.55 -10.50
CA TRP A 79 -8.38 -17.30 -9.66
C TRP A 79 -7.05 -17.50 -10.36
N ALA A 80 -5.93 -17.34 -9.65
CA ALA A 80 -4.62 -17.64 -10.20
C ALA A 80 -4.44 -19.15 -10.39
N HIS A 81 -3.89 -19.58 -11.53
CA HIS A 81 -3.53 -20.98 -11.76
C HIS A 81 -2.36 -21.40 -10.87
N ASP A 82 -1.32 -20.56 -10.87
CA ASP A 82 -0.09 -20.77 -10.13
C ASP A 82 -0.26 -20.42 -8.65
N THR A 83 0.55 -21.07 -7.81
CA THR A 83 0.59 -20.82 -6.37
C THR A 83 1.63 -19.75 -6.02
N LEU A 84 1.48 -19.16 -4.84
CA LEU A 84 2.38 -18.13 -4.35
C LEU A 84 3.73 -18.74 -3.92
N GLU A 85 4.73 -18.66 -4.79
CA GLU A 85 6.07 -19.28 -4.62
C GLU A 85 6.73 -18.93 -3.26
N ASN A 86 6.54 -17.71 -2.74
CA ASN A 86 7.13 -17.26 -1.48
C ASN A 86 6.14 -17.28 -0.28
N SER A 87 5.14 -18.15 -0.30
CA SER A 87 4.06 -18.17 0.73
C SER A 87 4.55 -18.22 2.18
N LYS A 88 5.74 -18.79 2.43
CA LYS A 88 6.27 -19.09 3.77
C LYS A 88 7.15 -18.00 4.37
N ASP A 89 7.68 -17.09 3.55
CA ASP A 89 8.64 -16.08 4.00
C ASP A 89 8.01 -14.69 4.06
N GLU A 90 8.14 -13.88 3.02
CA GLU A 90 7.58 -12.53 2.94
C GLU A 90 6.88 -12.30 1.61
N TRP A 91 5.75 -11.60 1.64
CA TRP A 91 5.00 -11.26 0.44
C TRP A 91 4.01 -10.12 0.70
N THR A 92 3.62 -9.45 -0.39
CA THR A 92 2.57 -8.42 -0.40
C THR A 92 1.64 -8.66 -1.58
N ILE A 93 0.34 -8.69 -1.35
CA ILE A 93 -0.69 -8.72 -2.39
C ILE A 93 -1.52 -7.45 -2.29
N GLU A 94 -1.67 -6.74 -3.40
CA GLU A 94 -2.47 -5.52 -3.51
C GLU A 94 -3.60 -5.74 -4.51
N VAL A 95 -4.83 -5.53 -4.07
CA VAL A 95 -6.03 -5.59 -4.90
C VAL A 95 -6.67 -4.22 -4.93
N VAL A 96 -6.84 -3.68 -6.14
CA VAL A 96 -7.55 -2.41 -6.36
C VAL A 96 -8.95 -2.72 -6.87
N PHE A 97 -9.95 -2.35 -6.08
CA PHE A 97 -11.35 -2.66 -6.34
C PHE A 97 -12.23 -1.44 -6.13
N ARG A 98 -13.44 -1.48 -6.68
CA ARG A 98 -14.45 -0.43 -6.52
C ARG A 98 -15.84 -1.04 -6.53
N ASN A 99 -16.74 -0.46 -5.75
CA ASN A 99 -18.18 -0.67 -5.90
C ASN A 99 -18.75 0.56 -6.62
N SER A 100 -19.58 0.32 -7.62
CA SER A 100 -20.18 1.36 -8.45
C SER A 100 -21.64 1.04 -8.72
N GLU A 101 -22.40 2.01 -9.21
CA GLU A 101 -23.82 1.85 -9.47
C GLU A 101 -24.15 2.12 -10.94
N GLN A 102 -25.06 1.33 -11.50
CA GLN A 102 -25.51 1.50 -12.89
C GLN A 102 -26.39 2.73 -13.07
N VAL A 103 -27.08 3.13 -12.00
CA VAL A 103 -28.01 4.27 -11.94
C VAL A 103 -27.82 4.89 -10.56
N GLU A 104 -27.74 6.23 -10.49
CA GLU A 104 -27.78 6.95 -9.20
C GLU A 104 -29.06 6.57 -8.46
N VAL A 105 -28.92 5.91 -7.30
CA VAL A 105 -30.05 5.60 -6.42
C VAL A 105 -29.90 6.36 -5.11
N ASP A 106 -30.95 7.09 -4.73
CA ASP A 106 -30.99 7.84 -3.45
C ASP A 106 -30.98 6.89 -2.23
N ASP A 107 -31.30 5.61 -2.43
CA ASP A 107 -31.28 4.57 -1.40
C ASP A 107 -30.39 3.43 -1.88
N HIS A 108 -29.19 3.33 -1.31
CA HIS A 108 -28.32 2.17 -1.46
C HIS A 108 -29.00 0.98 -0.78
N LEU A 109 -29.93 0.34 -1.50
CA LEU A 109 -30.69 -0.81 -1.02
C LEU A 109 -29.71 -1.91 -0.65
N PHE A 110 -29.55 -2.07 0.66
CA PHE A 110 -28.67 -3.05 1.24
C PHE A 110 -29.18 -4.45 0.95
N TYR A 111 -28.38 -5.23 0.21
CA TYR A 111 -28.55 -6.67 0.10
C TYR A 111 -27.39 -7.36 0.80
N ASP A 112 -27.71 -8.29 1.72
CA ASP A 112 -26.73 -9.09 2.45
C ASP A 112 -26.01 -10.11 1.53
N THR A 113 -26.57 -10.35 0.35
CA THR A 113 -26.00 -11.15 -0.74
C THR A 113 -24.94 -10.40 -1.55
N ASN A 114 -24.88 -9.06 -1.48
CA ASN A 114 -23.86 -8.29 -2.17
C ASN A 114 -22.54 -8.35 -1.41
N GLY A 115 -21.44 -8.53 -2.12
CA GLY A 115 -20.12 -8.47 -1.50
C GLY A 115 -18.98 -8.74 -2.46
N PHE A 116 -17.81 -8.26 -2.07
CA PHE A 116 -16.54 -8.54 -2.73
C PHE A 116 -15.65 -9.33 -1.77
N ALA A 117 -15.03 -10.40 -2.26
CA ALA A 117 -14.15 -11.24 -1.48
C ALA A 117 -12.79 -11.40 -2.17
N PHE A 118 -11.72 -11.09 -1.44
CA PHE A 118 -10.38 -11.59 -1.78
C PHE A 118 -10.13 -12.89 -1.01
N TRP A 119 -9.42 -13.84 -1.63
CA TRP A 119 -9.20 -15.17 -1.10
C TRP A 119 -7.72 -15.50 -1.05
N LEU A 120 -7.31 -16.15 0.04
CA LEU A 120 -5.98 -16.72 0.21
C LEU A 120 -6.12 -18.10 0.83
N LEU A 121 -6.08 -19.13 -0.01
CA LEU A 121 -6.46 -20.49 0.34
C LEU A 121 -5.29 -21.47 0.21
N ASP A 122 -5.29 -22.56 0.97
CA ASP A 122 -4.44 -23.70 0.66
C ASP A 122 -4.87 -24.28 -0.70
N ALA A 123 -3.89 -24.56 -1.57
CA ALA A 123 -4.13 -25.16 -2.86
C ALA A 123 -4.75 -26.58 -2.77
N TYR A 124 -4.66 -27.27 -1.64
CA TYR A 124 -5.29 -28.58 -1.43
C TYR A 124 -6.77 -28.46 -1.06
N GLY A 125 -7.67 -29.09 -1.83
CA GLY A 125 -9.10 -29.17 -1.49
C GLY A 125 -9.97 -28.04 -2.02
N LEU A 126 -9.41 -27.13 -2.82
CA LEU A 126 -10.15 -26.07 -3.51
C LEU A 126 -11.15 -26.67 -4.50
N MET A 127 -12.42 -26.75 -4.09
CA MET A 127 -13.52 -27.02 -5.00
C MET A 127 -13.86 -25.72 -5.72
N LEU A 128 -13.12 -25.43 -6.80
CA LEU A 128 -13.36 -24.29 -7.70
C LEU A 128 -14.74 -24.31 -8.36
N ASP A 129 -15.54 -25.37 -8.15
CA ASP A 129 -16.91 -25.49 -8.65
C ASP A 129 -17.96 -25.00 -7.62
N ASP A 130 -17.57 -24.72 -6.38
CA ASP A 130 -18.45 -24.12 -5.37
C ASP A 130 -18.36 -22.59 -5.41
N PHE A 131 -19.47 -21.95 -5.82
CA PHE A 131 -19.59 -20.50 -5.99
C PHE A 131 -20.55 -19.84 -5.00
N LEU A 132 -21.04 -20.60 -4.02
CA LEU A 132 -22.17 -20.19 -3.21
C LEU A 132 -21.80 -19.20 -2.09
N ASN A 133 -20.53 -18.82 -1.96
CA ASN A 133 -20.03 -17.87 -0.97
C ASN A 133 -19.46 -16.62 -1.67
N PHE A 134 -20.34 -15.71 -2.08
CA PHE A 134 -19.97 -14.48 -2.82
C PHE A 134 -19.11 -14.74 -4.07
N GLY A 135 -19.36 -15.85 -4.78
CA GLY A 135 -18.60 -16.27 -5.96
C GLY A 135 -17.35 -17.11 -5.64
N GLY A 136 -17.14 -17.46 -4.38
CA GLY A 136 -16.12 -18.44 -3.97
C GLY A 136 -16.71 -19.62 -3.20
N PRO A 137 -15.85 -20.51 -2.69
CA PRO A 137 -16.26 -21.74 -2.01
C PRO A 137 -16.82 -21.48 -0.61
N LYS A 138 -17.85 -22.24 -0.20
CA LYS A 138 -18.35 -22.24 1.19
C LYS A 138 -17.43 -22.97 2.14
N LYS A 139 -16.78 -24.04 1.66
CA LYS A 139 -15.84 -24.84 2.43
C LYS A 139 -14.43 -24.60 1.90
N TYR A 140 -13.57 -24.01 2.71
CA TYR A 140 -12.23 -23.61 2.32
C TYR A 140 -11.26 -23.71 3.50
N ASP A 141 -9.99 -23.94 3.21
CA ASP A 141 -8.89 -23.84 4.17
C ASP A 141 -8.06 -22.59 3.82
N GLY A 142 -7.99 -21.64 4.75
CA GLY A 142 -7.32 -20.35 4.56
C GLY A 142 -8.18 -19.16 4.96
N PHE A 143 -8.05 -18.05 4.23
CA PHE A 143 -8.62 -16.75 4.57
C PHE A 143 -9.57 -16.22 3.48
N GLN A 144 -10.66 -15.62 3.95
CA GLN A 144 -11.59 -14.82 3.15
C GLN A 144 -11.61 -13.39 3.68
N PHE A 145 -11.34 -12.43 2.80
CA PHE A 145 -11.39 -11.00 3.09
C PHE A 145 -12.65 -10.44 2.43
N LEU A 146 -13.75 -10.43 3.19
CA LEU A 146 -15.08 -10.10 2.68
C LEU A 146 -15.41 -8.64 2.98
N ILE A 147 -15.70 -7.88 1.93
CA ILE A 147 -16.23 -6.53 1.97
C ILE A 147 -17.72 -6.62 1.64
N ASN A 148 -18.55 -6.36 2.64
CA ASN A 148 -19.98 -6.23 2.46
C ASN A 148 -20.59 -5.40 3.61
N ASN A 149 -21.91 -5.26 3.57
CA ASN A 149 -22.68 -4.48 4.54
C ASN A 149 -23.36 -5.32 5.65
N LYS A 150 -23.30 -6.66 5.56
CA LYS A 150 -23.94 -7.56 6.53
C LYS A 150 -23.36 -7.39 7.94
N ASP A 151 -24.19 -7.17 8.95
CA ASP A 151 -23.83 -6.92 10.37
C ASP A 151 -23.00 -5.64 10.64
N ARG A 152 -21.97 -5.39 9.85
CA ARG A 152 -21.05 -4.25 9.90
C ARG A 152 -20.61 -3.94 8.48
N ARG A 153 -20.74 -2.67 8.08
CA ARG A 153 -20.25 -2.18 6.79
C ARG A 153 -18.72 -2.14 6.78
N GLY A 154 -18.13 -2.88 5.86
CA GLY A 154 -16.70 -2.80 5.57
C GLY A 154 -16.03 -4.15 5.45
N LEU A 155 -14.74 -4.18 5.75
CA LEU A 155 -13.93 -5.39 5.62
C LEU A 155 -14.09 -6.28 6.86
N LYS A 156 -14.34 -7.56 6.62
CA LYS A 156 -14.31 -8.63 7.62
C LYS A 156 -13.42 -9.76 7.12
N ILE A 157 -12.58 -10.25 8.03
CA ILE A 157 -11.59 -11.29 7.74
C ILE A 157 -12.06 -12.57 8.42
N PHE A 158 -12.30 -13.60 7.63
CA PHE A 158 -12.68 -14.92 8.09
C PHE A 158 -11.52 -15.88 7.85
N ALA A 159 -11.37 -16.85 8.74
CA ALA A 159 -10.49 -17.99 8.53
C ALA A 159 -11.30 -19.27 8.72
N ASN A 160 -10.97 -20.27 7.93
CA ASN A 160 -11.56 -21.59 7.97
C ASN A 160 -10.48 -22.65 7.74
N ASP A 161 -10.70 -23.85 8.22
CA ASP A 161 -9.76 -24.98 8.18
C ASP A 161 -10.18 -26.06 7.16
N GLY A 162 -11.22 -25.78 6.39
CA GLY A 162 -11.75 -26.70 5.40
C GLY A 162 -12.48 -27.90 6.00
N GLU A 163 -12.86 -27.90 7.28
CA GLU A 163 -13.71 -28.95 7.85
C GLU A 163 -15.21 -28.61 7.72
N HIS A 164 -15.57 -27.35 7.95
CA HIS A 164 -16.94 -26.87 8.02
C HIS A 164 -17.26 -25.79 6.95
N GLU A 165 -18.55 -25.57 6.69
CA GLU A 165 -18.97 -24.43 5.86
C GLU A 165 -18.74 -23.11 6.62
N ALA A 166 -18.19 -22.12 5.93
CA ALA A 166 -17.91 -20.81 6.50
C ALA A 166 -19.21 -20.06 6.81
N VAL A 167 -19.27 -19.48 8.02
CA VAL A 167 -20.39 -18.66 8.46
C VAL A 167 -19.97 -17.19 8.45
N ASN A 168 -20.41 -16.46 7.43
CA ASN A 168 -20.04 -15.05 7.23
C ASN A 168 -20.84 -14.10 8.12
N VAL A 169 -20.66 -14.22 9.43
CA VAL A 169 -21.26 -13.35 10.45
C VAL A 169 -20.17 -12.65 11.25
N LYS A 170 -20.43 -11.42 11.70
CA LYS A 170 -19.43 -10.59 12.40
C LYS A 170 -18.72 -11.32 13.55
N ASP A 171 -19.46 -12.12 14.33
CA ASP A 171 -18.92 -12.81 15.51
C ASP A 171 -17.93 -13.93 15.16
N ALA A 172 -17.99 -14.46 13.93
CA ALA A 172 -17.06 -15.47 13.43
C ALA A 172 -15.83 -14.85 12.75
N ALA A 173 -15.79 -13.53 12.54
CA ALA A 173 -14.65 -12.87 11.93
C ALA A 173 -13.45 -12.80 12.89
N LEU A 174 -12.24 -13.06 12.39
CA LEU A 174 -10.99 -12.86 13.12
C LEU A 174 -10.75 -11.38 13.45
N GLY A 175 -11.18 -10.50 12.54
CA GLY A 175 -11.00 -9.06 12.62
C GLY A 175 -11.54 -8.35 11.39
N GLY A 176 -11.37 -7.03 11.34
CA GLY A 176 -11.87 -6.20 10.26
C GLY A 176 -12.01 -4.73 10.66
N CYS A 177 -12.33 -3.88 9.71
CA CYS A 177 -12.47 -2.43 9.87
C CYS A 177 -13.70 -1.90 9.14
N ASP A 178 -14.24 -0.79 9.63
CA ASP A 178 -15.32 -0.06 8.97
C ASP A 178 -14.75 0.70 7.77
N ILE A 179 -15.31 0.47 6.59
CA ILE A 179 -14.97 1.23 5.38
C ILE A 179 -16.26 1.58 4.64
N ASN A 180 -16.41 2.84 4.25
CA ASN A 180 -17.53 3.30 3.43
C ASN A 180 -17.15 3.13 1.96
N TYR A 181 -17.42 1.93 1.42
CA TYR A 181 -17.04 1.57 0.05
C TYR A 181 -18.13 1.83 -1.00
N LEU A 182 -19.37 2.05 -0.56
CA LEU A 182 -20.52 2.28 -1.45
C LEU A 182 -20.40 3.64 -2.16
N ASP A 183 -20.83 3.67 -3.43
CA ASP A 183 -20.87 4.85 -4.29
C ASP A 183 -19.61 5.73 -4.25
N SER A 184 -18.45 5.08 -4.21
CA SER A 184 -17.17 5.77 -4.32
C SER A 184 -16.71 5.79 -5.76
N MET A 185 -16.57 6.98 -6.32
CA MET A 185 -15.92 7.17 -7.63
C MET A 185 -14.43 6.77 -7.60
N ILE A 186 -13.81 6.82 -6.42
CA ILE A 186 -12.40 6.52 -6.19
C ILE A 186 -12.27 5.04 -5.79
N PRO A 187 -11.41 4.24 -6.44
CA PRO A 187 -11.19 2.86 -6.08
C PRO A 187 -10.40 2.74 -4.76
N PHE A 188 -10.61 1.63 -4.06
CA PHE A 188 -9.93 1.28 -2.81
C PHE A 188 -8.80 0.30 -3.09
N THR A 189 -7.72 0.41 -2.31
CA THR A 189 -6.59 -0.54 -2.34
C THR A 189 -6.60 -1.41 -1.09
N LEU A 190 -6.95 -2.68 -1.23
CA LEU A 190 -6.73 -3.70 -0.22
C LEU A 190 -5.31 -4.24 -0.33
N ARG A 191 -4.50 -4.05 0.70
CA ARG A 191 -3.17 -4.64 0.80
C ARG A 191 -3.13 -5.69 1.89
N VAL A 192 -2.75 -6.91 1.54
CA VAL A 192 -2.48 -8.02 2.48
C VAL A 192 -1.00 -8.33 2.42
N SER A 193 -0.35 -8.38 3.58
CA SER A 193 1.09 -8.62 3.67
C SER A 193 1.41 -9.54 4.84
N TYR A 194 2.49 -10.30 4.68
CA TYR A 194 2.99 -11.23 5.69
C TYR A 194 4.51 -11.19 5.70
N SER A 195 5.07 -11.32 6.90
CA SER A 195 6.49 -11.53 7.11
C SER A 195 6.74 -12.54 8.21
N ALA A 196 7.36 -13.66 7.84
CA ALA A 196 7.85 -14.65 8.79
C ALA A 196 8.99 -14.08 9.67
N LYS A 197 9.88 -13.27 9.07
CA LYS A 197 11.03 -12.69 9.76
C LYS A 197 10.64 -11.76 10.90
N THR A 198 9.61 -10.94 10.69
CA THR A 198 9.10 -9.98 11.69
C THR A 198 7.86 -10.49 12.41
N ASN A 199 7.41 -11.71 12.08
CA ASN A 199 6.28 -12.41 12.65
C ASN A 199 5.00 -11.57 12.71
N TRP A 200 4.57 -11.02 11.57
CA TRP A 200 3.27 -10.36 11.48
C TRP A 200 2.56 -10.66 10.17
N PHE A 201 1.23 -10.60 10.27
CA PHE A 201 0.29 -10.58 9.17
C PHE A 201 -0.53 -9.29 9.26
N LYS A 202 -0.57 -8.50 8.19
CA LYS A 202 -1.18 -7.16 8.17
C LYS A 202 -2.10 -6.99 6.98
N VAL A 203 -3.21 -6.34 7.24
CA VAL A 203 -4.20 -5.93 6.25
C VAL A 203 -4.39 -4.43 6.34
N GLN A 204 -4.29 -3.76 5.20
CA GLN A 204 -4.46 -2.32 5.06
C GLN A 204 -5.51 -2.02 4.00
N ILE A 205 -6.27 -0.95 4.20
CA ILE A 205 -7.14 -0.34 3.19
C ILE A 205 -6.64 1.08 2.97
N ASP A 206 -6.31 1.42 1.72
CA ASP A 206 -5.74 2.73 1.34
C ASP A 206 -4.55 3.13 2.21
N ASN A 207 -3.67 2.17 2.45
CA ASN A 207 -2.49 2.26 3.32
C ASN A 207 -2.77 2.51 4.82
N ASN A 208 -4.03 2.57 5.25
CA ASN A 208 -4.38 2.63 6.66
C ASN A 208 -4.48 1.22 7.26
N LEU A 209 -3.98 1.05 8.48
CA LEU A 209 -4.02 -0.24 9.17
C LEU A 209 -5.47 -0.62 9.51
N CYS A 210 -5.90 -1.78 8.98
CA CYS A 210 -7.21 -2.37 9.26
C CYS A 210 -7.11 -3.51 10.28
N PHE A 211 -6.13 -4.41 10.09
CA PHE A 211 -5.93 -5.57 10.97
C PHE A 211 -4.45 -5.96 11.00
N LYS A 212 -3.95 -6.34 12.18
CA LYS A 212 -2.58 -6.86 12.37
C LYS A 212 -2.59 -7.94 13.45
N THR A 213 -1.88 -9.03 13.19
CA THR A 213 -1.73 -10.14 14.14
C THR A 213 -0.35 -10.78 14.00
N ASP A 214 0.16 -11.32 15.10
CA ASP A 214 1.40 -12.09 15.22
C ASP A 214 1.14 -13.60 15.46
N LYS A 215 -0.14 -13.98 15.51
CA LYS A 215 -0.58 -15.35 15.81
C LYS A 215 -0.68 -16.27 14.59
N LEU A 216 -0.51 -15.73 13.39
CA LEU A 216 -0.61 -16.47 12.14
C LEU A 216 0.78 -16.85 11.66
N THR A 217 0.98 -18.13 11.40
CA THR A 217 2.25 -18.65 10.89
C THR A 217 1.99 -19.57 9.69
N PHE A 218 2.59 -19.25 8.55
CA PHE A 218 2.52 -20.09 7.35
C PHE A 218 3.65 -21.13 7.28
N GLY A 219 4.48 -21.28 8.32
CA GLY A 219 5.62 -22.21 8.30
C GLY A 219 5.22 -23.69 8.12
N ASN A 220 4.04 -24.07 8.61
CA ASN A 220 3.54 -25.45 8.61
C ASN A 220 2.57 -25.77 7.47
N ILE A 221 2.31 -24.84 6.53
CA ILE A 221 1.41 -25.15 5.42
C ILE A 221 2.04 -26.24 4.53
N PRO A 222 1.28 -27.30 4.22
CA PRO A 222 1.78 -28.43 3.46
C PRO A 222 2.09 -28.04 2.01
N ARG A 223 1.41 -27.02 1.46
CA ARG A 223 1.62 -26.48 0.10
C ARG A 223 1.51 -24.96 0.09
N GLU A 224 1.90 -24.37 -1.03
CA GLU A 224 1.79 -22.94 -1.28
C GLU A 224 0.34 -22.48 -1.40
N LEU A 225 0.12 -21.19 -1.14
CA LEU A 225 -1.19 -20.58 -1.14
C LEU A 225 -1.64 -20.27 -2.57
N ARG A 226 -2.92 -20.48 -2.87
CA ARG A 226 -3.59 -19.93 -4.04
C ARG A 226 -4.41 -18.72 -3.65
N PHE A 227 -4.56 -17.78 -4.56
CA PHE A 227 -5.33 -16.57 -4.34
C PHE A 227 -6.25 -16.26 -5.52
N GLY A 228 -7.26 -15.46 -5.24
CA GLY A 228 -8.26 -15.06 -6.22
C GLY A 228 -9.18 -13.99 -5.65
N VAL A 229 -10.02 -13.43 -6.52
CA VAL A 229 -11.06 -12.48 -6.14
C VAL A 229 -12.40 -12.97 -6.66
N SER A 230 -13.43 -12.75 -5.88
CA SER A 230 -14.80 -13.03 -6.29
C SER A 230 -15.72 -11.90 -5.85
N ALA A 231 -16.86 -11.78 -6.52
CA ALA A 231 -17.88 -10.83 -6.15
C ALA A 231 -19.27 -11.44 -6.37
N SER A 232 -20.22 -10.90 -5.61
CA SER A 232 -21.64 -11.14 -5.82
C SER A 232 -22.42 -9.85 -5.83
N THR A 233 -23.37 -9.81 -6.76
CA THR A 233 -24.28 -8.70 -7.00
C THR A 233 -25.68 -9.26 -7.15
N ASN A 234 -26.59 -8.87 -6.26
CA ASN A 234 -28.01 -9.21 -6.35
C ASN A 234 -28.61 -8.59 -7.63
N GLU A 235 -29.40 -9.35 -8.39
CA GLU A 235 -30.00 -8.88 -9.64
C GLU A 235 -30.93 -7.66 -9.46
N VAL A 236 -31.50 -7.48 -8.27
CA VAL A 236 -32.35 -6.33 -7.94
C VAL A 236 -31.51 -5.09 -7.61
N SER A 237 -30.31 -5.31 -7.06
CA SER A 237 -29.38 -4.23 -6.77
C SER A 237 -28.86 -3.59 -8.07
N LYS A 238 -28.66 -2.28 -8.05
CA LYS A 238 -27.99 -1.54 -9.14
C LYS A 238 -26.49 -1.39 -8.91
N GLU A 239 -26.00 -1.90 -7.80
CA GLU A 239 -24.57 -2.00 -7.52
C GLU A 239 -23.91 -2.96 -8.50
N TYR A 240 -22.62 -2.80 -8.69
CA TYR A 240 -21.76 -3.77 -9.35
C TYR A 240 -20.33 -3.61 -8.87
N TRP A 241 -19.56 -4.69 -8.97
CA TRP A 241 -18.19 -4.74 -8.46
C TRP A 241 -17.18 -4.68 -9.60
N GLU A 242 -16.12 -3.92 -9.38
CA GLU A 242 -15.03 -3.76 -10.33
C GLU A 242 -13.69 -4.12 -9.67
N VAL A 243 -12.84 -4.85 -10.41
CA VAL A 243 -11.44 -5.10 -10.06
C VAL A 243 -10.57 -4.47 -11.14
N LEU A 244 -9.75 -3.52 -10.73
CA LEU A 244 -8.92 -2.72 -11.64
C LEU A 244 -7.48 -3.24 -11.70
N LYS A 245 -7.00 -3.82 -10.59
CA LYS A 245 -5.61 -4.26 -10.48
C LYS A 245 -5.46 -5.33 -9.41
N LEU A 246 -4.56 -6.28 -9.65
CA LEU A 246 -4.07 -7.21 -8.64
C LEU A 246 -2.56 -7.36 -8.82
N ASN A 247 -1.79 -6.90 -7.85
CA ASN A 247 -0.33 -7.00 -7.84
C ASN A 247 0.13 -7.96 -6.75
N VAL A 248 1.09 -8.80 -7.08
CA VAL A 248 1.72 -9.73 -6.14
C VAL A 248 3.21 -9.41 -6.10
N TYR A 249 3.75 -9.17 -4.90
CA TYR A 249 5.16 -8.90 -4.67
C TYR A 249 5.74 -10.02 -3.79
N PRO A 250 6.88 -10.63 -4.18
CA PRO A 250 7.54 -11.66 -3.38
C PRO A 250 8.33 -11.09 -2.18
N PHE A 251 8.10 -9.82 -1.84
CA PHE A 251 8.75 -9.08 -0.77
C PHE A 251 7.75 -8.10 -0.13
N LEU A 252 8.13 -7.51 1.01
CA LEU A 252 7.38 -6.42 1.64
C LEU A 252 7.61 -5.11 0.88
N THR A 253 6.54 -4.50 0.36
CA THR A 253 6.63 -3.15 -0.21
C THR A 253 6.82 -2.10 0.90
N GLU A 254 7.40 -0.93 0.59
CA GLU A 254 7.59 0.15 1.57
C GLU A 254 6.27 0.54 2.25
N ASN A 255 5.21 0.66 1.45
CA ASN A 255 3.86 0.95 1.93
C ASN A 255 3.24 -0.22 2.73
N ALA A 256 3.71 -1.46 2.51
CA ALA A 256 3.34 -2.62 3.33
C ALA A 256 4.00 -2.58 4.72
N ILE A 257 5.09 -1.82 4.89
CA ILE A 257 5.76 -1.68 6.19
C ILE A 257 5.17 -0.49 6.95
N ASP A 258 4.93 0.64 6.28
CA ASP A 258 4.38 1.85 6.89
C ASP A 258 2.90 1.69 7.29
N ASP A 259 2.56 2.18 8.47
CA ASP A 259 1.20 2.26 9.01
C ASP A 259 0.82 3.74 9.03
N HIS A 260 0.41 4.30 7.87
CA HIS A 260 0.12 5.73 7.71
C HIS A 260 -1.01 6.26 8.62
N GLY A 261 -1.70 5.38 9.33
CA GLY A 261 -2.75 5.69 10.27
C GLY A 261 -3.49 4.46 10.75
N ILE A 262 -4.31 4.66 11.77
CA ILE A 262 -5.26 3.70 12.33
C ILE A 262 -6.64 4.16 11.87
N ILE A 263 -7.43 3.31 11.21
CA ILE A 263 -8.81 3.67 10.79
C ILE A 263 -9.65 3.89 12.06
N THR A 264 -9.88 5.15 12.44
CA THR A 264 -10.63 5.52 13.64
C THR A 264 -12.13 5.31 13.41
N GLY A 265 -12.62 4.15 13.81
CA GLY A 265 -14.04 3.80 13.82
C GLY A 265 -14.23 2.29 13.92
N GLY A 266 -14.45 1.79 15.14
CA GLY A 266 -14.88 0.40 15.37
C GLY A 266 -13.75 -0.61 15.60
N SER A 267 -13.50 -0.91 16.89
CA SER A 267 -12.77 -2.06 17.44
C SER A 267 -11.61 -2.61 16.60
N ILE A 268 -10.47 -1.92 16.65
CA ILE A 268 -9.21 -2.54 16.26
C ILE A 268 -8.80 -3.45 17.42
N LYS A 269 -8.97 -4.76 17.20
CA LYS A 269 -8.52 -5.77 18.15
C LYS A 269 -7.01 -5.94 17.97
N HIS A 270 -6.23 -5.02 18.53
CA HIS A 270 -4.80 -5.24 18.74
C HIS A 270 -4.64 -6.35 19.78
N ILE A 271 -4.40 -7.59 19.35
CA ILE A 271 -3.93 -8.63 20.26
C ILE A 271 -2.41 -8.56 20.24
N THR A 272 -1.83 -7.79 21.15
CA THR A 272 -0.43 -7.92 21.56
C THR A 272 -0.45 -8.50 22.96
N VAL A 273 0.01 -9.74 23.14
CA VAL A 273 0.27 -10.28 24.48
C VAL A 273 1.63 -10.96 24.50
N THR A 274 2.57 -10.27 25.14
CA THR A 274 3.94 -10.60 25.66
C THR A 274 4.99 -9.66 25.05
N ASP A 275 5.89 -9.00 25.79
CA ASP A 275 6.33 -9.16 27.18
C ASP A 275 6.81 -7.81 27.75
N LYS A 276 6.88 -7.69 29.07
CA LYS A 276 7.33 -6.49 29.78
C LYS A 276 8.80 -6.20 29.48
N GLN A 277 9.11 -5.14 28.74
CA GLN A 277 10.36 -4.40 28.93
C GLN A 277 10.21 -2.96 28.42
N ALA A 278 10.65 -2.02 29.26
CA ALA A 278 10.54 -0.59 29.03
C ALA A 278 11.33 -0.17 27.77
N PRO A 279 10.77 0.66 26.88
CA PRO A 279 11.52 1.17 25.74
C PRO A 279 12.46 2.28 26.20
N THR A 280 13.73 1.93 26.37
CA THR A 280 14.83 2.91 26.27
C THR A 280 15.31 2.86 24.83
N HIS A 281 14.73 3.65 23.93
CA HIS A 281 15.36 4.11 22.68
C HIS A 281 14.48 5.18 22.04
N THR A 282 14.94 6.42 22.10
CA THR A 282 14.38 7.57 21.38
C THR A 282 14.86 7.56 19.93
N PRO A 283 13.99 7.48 18.90
CA PRO A 283 14.36 7.91 17.57
C PRO A 283 14.29 9.44 17.53
N GLN A 284 15.45 10.05 17.32
CA GLN A 284 15.55 11.45 16.94
C GLN A 284 15.02 11.60 15.50
N ILE A 285 14.35 12.74 15.26
CA ILE A 285 13.79 13.21 13.99
C ILE A 285 12.38 12.67 13.70
N THR A 286 11.41 13.11 14.50
CA THR A 286 10.02 13.26 14.06
C THR A 286 9.99 14.36 13.00
N ARG A 287 9.93 14.02 11.71
CA ARG A 287 9.42 14.97 10.72
C ARG A 287 7.99 15.28 11.12
N GLN A 288 7.74 16.48 11.62
CA GLN A 288 6.39 16.93 11.93
C GLN A 288 5.54 16.80 10.68
N SER A 289 4.48 16.00 10.76
CA SER A 289 3.55 15.81 9.65
C SER A 289 2.94 17.15 9.26
N LEU A 290 2.54 17.31 7.99
CA LEU A 290 1.86 18.51 7.53
C LEU A 290 0.61 18.80 8.36
N MET A 291 -0.05 17.76 8.88
CA MET A 291 -1.19 17.88 9.80
C MET A 291 -0.79 18.44 11.17
N GLU A 292 0.38 18.06 11.71
CA GLU A 292 0.92 18.63 12.94
C GLU A 292 1.38 20.08 12.73
N LYS A 293 1.94 20.41 11.56
CA LYS A 293 2.23 21.81 11.18
C LYS A 293 0.96 22.64 11.00
N THR A 294 -0.09 22.07 10.39
CA THR A 294 -1.39 22.74 10.25
C THR A 294 -2.05 22.92 11.61
N ARG A 295 -1.97 21.93 12.50
CA ARG A 295 -2.45 22.03 13.89
C ARG A 295 -1.69 23.08 14.69
N GLN A 296 -0.36 23.10 14.63
CA GLN A 296 0.46 24.11 15.30
C GLN A 296 0.25 25.51 14.71
N PHE A 297 0.02 25.62 13.40
CA PHE A 297 -0.33 26.88 12.75
C PHE A 297 -1.72 27.38 13.19
N GLN A 298 -2.68 26.47 13.31
CA GLN A 298 -4.04 26.76 13.80
C GLN A 298 -4.04 27.11 15.29
N GLU A 299 -3.19 26.45 16.10
CA GLU A 299 -2.95 26.79 17.50
C GLU A 299 -2.22 28.14 17.65
N SER A 300 -1.29 28.49 16.75
CA SER A 300 -0.66 29.82 16.75
C SER A 300 -1.63 30.93 16.34
N LEU A 301 -2.54 30.67 15.39
CA LEU A 301 -3.62 31.58 15.02
C LEU A 301 -4.64 31.75 16.16
N GLN A 302 -4.92 30.67 16.92
CA GLN A 302 -5.75 30.74 18.12
C GLN A 302 -5.07 31.49 19.28
N ARG A 303 -3.75 31.38 19.43
CA ARG A 303 -2.99 32.16 20.42
C ARG A 303 -2.90 33.64 20.05
N GLU A 304 -2.71 33.97 18.77
CA GLU A 304 -2.75 35.36 18.29
C GLU A 304 -4.14 36.00 18.40
N SER A 305 -5.21 35.20 18.33
CA SER A 305 -6.58 35.68 18.56
C SER A 305 -6.97 35.73 20.05
N ALA A 306 -6.34 34.92 20.91
CA ALA A 306 -6.49 34.99 22.36
C ALA A 306 -5.75 36.19 23.01
N GLU A 307 -4.63 36.64 22.43
CA GLU A 307 -3.91 37.83 22.92
C GLU A 307 -4.52 39.16 22.45
N LYS A 308 -5.45 39.14 21.48
CA LYS A 308 -6.10 40.36 20.96
C LYS A 308 -7.53 40.64 21.43
N ASN A 309 -8.16 39.75 22.21
CA ASN A 309 -9.49 39.98 22.76
C ASN A 309 -9.58 39.54 24.23
N GLY A 310 -8.98 40.35 25.11
CA GLY A 310 -9.48 40.47 26.47
C GLY A 310 -10.80 41.26 26.46
N GLY A 311 -11.94 40.58 26.55
CA GLY A 311 -13.22 41.23 26.79
C GLY A 311 -14.47 40.49 26.30
N ASN A 312 -15.17 39.89 27.25
CA ASN A 312 -16.62 39.58 27.28
C ASN A 312 -17.24 38.45 26.44
N THR A 313 -18.00 37.64 27.20
CA THR A 313 -19.19 36.82 26.88
C THR A 313 -18.99 35.42 26.28
N GLN A 314 -19.00 34.43 27.19
CA GLN A 314 -19.53 33.09 26.97
C GLN A 314 -21.03 33.17 26.71
N GLU A 315 -21.52 32.56 25.61
CA GLU A 315 -22.85 31.93 25.47
C GLU A 315 -23.05 31.58 23.99
N GLY A 316 -23.14 30.29 23.65
CA GLY A 316 -23.40 29.92 22.25
C GLY A 316 -23.56 28.43 21.97
N THR A 317 -23.06 27.54 22.82
CA THR A 317 -23.07 26.09 22.54
C THR A 317 -23.95 25.25 23.48
N ALA A 318 -24.58 25.85 24.50
CA ALA A 318 -25.44 25.12 25.44
C ALA A 318 -26.94 25.05 25.06
N ASN A 319 -27.39 25.87 24.09
CA ASN A 319 -28.83 25.99 23.79
C ASN A 319 -29.38 24.94 22.82
N PHE A 320 -28.50 24.25 22.07
CA PHE A 320 -28.91 23.26 21.08
C PHE A 320 -29.37 21.95 21.74
N ASP A 321 -28.64 21.47 22.75
CA ASP A 321 -29.00 20.25 23.48
C ASP A 321 -30.28 20.43 24.31
N SER A 322 -30.48 21.60 24.92
CA SER A 322 -31.69 21.84 25.74
C SER A 322 -32.98 21.83 24.91
N SER A 323 -32.92 22.29 23.66
CA SER A 323 -34.09 22.37 22.78
C SER A 323 -34.50 20.99 22.25
N LEU A 324 -33.53 20.10 22.01
CA LEU A 324 -33.77 18.72 21.56
C LEU A 324 -34.38 17.86 22.68
N THR A 325 -33.97 18.07 23.93
CA THR A 325 -34.59 17.44 25.09
C THR A 325 -35.99 17.99 25.41
N ASP A 326 -36.25 19.26 25.12
CA ASP A 326 -37.59 19.86 25.28
C ASP A 326 -38.57 19.37 24.20
N ILE A 327 -38.08 19.07 23.01
CA ILE A 327 -38.90 18.52 21.91
C ILE A 327 -39.28 17.06 22.21
N SER A 328 -38.35 16.24 22.70
CA SER A 328 -38.64 14.83 23.01
C SER A 328 -39.61 14.68 24.19
N THR A 329 -39.50 15.54 25.20
CA THR A 329 -40.42 15.55 26.34
C THR A 329 -41.82 16.05 25.97
N LYS A 330 -41.93 17.02 25.05
CA LYS A 330 -43.24 17.49 24.54
C LYS A 330 -43.92 16.47 23.62
N LEU A 331 -43.16 15.70 22.85
CA LEU A 331 -43.69 14.57 22.05
C LEU A 331 -44.24 13.45 22.94
N ALA A 332 -43.55 13.12 24.04
CA ALA A 332 -44.04 12.14 25.01
C ALA A 332 -45.34 12.57 25.72
N ILE A 333 -45.47 13.87 26.04
CA ILE A 333 -46.71 14.44 26.62
C ILE A 333 -47.87 14.40 25.61
N LEU A 334 -47.58 14.65 24.33
CA LEU A 334 -48.57 14.55 23.25
C LEU A 334 -49.05 13.11 23.03
N GLU A 335 -48.14 12.13 23.15
CA GLU A 335 -48.46 10.71 23.04
C GLU A 335 -49.29 10.21 24.24
N GLU A 336 -49.04 10.75 25.44
CA GLU A 336 -49.86 10.49 26.63
C GLU A 336 -51.25 11.15 26.54
N MET A 337 -51.34 12.35 25.96
CA MET A 337 -52.62 13.04 25.75
C MET A 337 -53.47 12.37 24.66
N LEU A 338 -52.85 11.85 23.59
CA LEU A 338 -53.56 11.15 22.51
C LEU A 338 -54.18 9.84 22.98
N ASN A 339 -53.54 9.16 23.95
CA ASN A 339 -54.03 7.92 24.56
C ASN A 339 -55.17 8.13 25.59
N LYS A 340 -55.51 9.39 25.94
CA LYS A 340 -56.58 9.73 26.90
C LYS A 340 -57.81 10.39 26.26
N VAL A 341 -57.91 10.45 24.93
CA VAL A 341 -59.08 11.03 24.24
C VAL A 341 -60.23 10.01 24.19
N ASP A 342 -61.05 10.05 25.23
CA ASP A 342 -62.35 9.39 25.35
C ASP A 342 -63.39 10.11 24.45
N MET A 343 -63.99 9.37 23.50
CA MET A 343 -64.93 9.84 22.46
C MET A 343 -66.33 10.26 22.99
N SER A 344 -66.44 10.64 24.27
CA SER A 344 -67.71 10.91 24.93
C SER A 344 -67.93 12.36 25.40
N LYS A 345 -67.02 13.30 25.09
CA LYS A 345 -67.19 14.74 25.45
C LYS A 345 -67.08 15.66 24.24
N LEU A 346 -68.14 15.66 23.44
CA LEU A 346 -68.28 16.44 22.21
C LEU A 346 -68.77 17.89 22.45
N GLU A 347 -68.41 18.50 23.58
CA GLU A 347 -68.87 19.85 23.96
C GLU A 347 -67.74 20.90 24.04
N ASN A 348 -66.46 20.49 23.84
CA ASN A 348 -65.30 21.39 23.93
C ASN A 348 -64.60 21.67 22.59
N LEU A 349 -65.20 21.29 21.46
CA LEU A 349 -64.56 21.37 20.13
C LEU A 349 -64.24 22.81 19.69
N GLU A 350 -65.00 23.80 20.15
CA GLU A 350 -64.77 25.21 19.84
C GLU A 350 -63.50 25.76 20.52
N SER A 351 -63.21 25.32 21.75
CA SER A 351 -61.96 25.69 22.46
C SER A 351 -60.74 25.01 21.86
N VAL A 352 -60.87 23.76 21.42
CA VAL A 352 -59.80 23.02 20.75
C VAL A 352 -59.49 23.64 19.38
N LEU A 353 -60.50 24.15 18.67
CA LEU A 353 -60.30 24.81 17.37
C LEU A 353 -59.55 26.15 17.51
N ASP A 354 -59.79 26.89 18.60
CA ASP A 354 -59.09 28.15 18.87
C ASP A 354 -57.63 27.91 19.30
N ASP A 355 -57.37 26.85 20.07
CA ASP A 355 -56.02 26.41 20.44
C ASP A 355 -55.24 25.88 19.22
N VAL A 356 -55.88 25.11 18.33
CA VAL A 356 -55.26 24.66 17.07
C VAL A 356 -54.93 25.84 16.16
N LYS A 357 -55.78 26.88 16.12
CA LYS A 357 -55.52 28.09 15.32
C LYS A 357 -54.34 28.89 15.88
N LYS A 358 -54.18 28.97 17.21
CA LYS A 358 -53.00 29.55 17.85
C LYS A 358 -51.72 28.76 17.55
N ILE A 359 -51.79 27.42 17.61
CA ILE A 359 -50.65 26.55 17.28
C ILE A 359 -50.26 26.72 15.81
N GLN A 360 -51.23 26.85 14.91
CA GLN A 360 -50.97 27.07 13.49
C GLN A 360 -50.33 28.44 13.21
N MET A 361 -50.72 29.49 13.94
CA MET A 361 -50.06 30.80 13.88
C MET A 361 -48.62 30.76 14.40
N GLN A 362 -48.36 30.04 15.50
CA GLN A 362 -47.01 29.86 16.02
C GLN A 362 -46.13 29.04 15.07
N GLN A 363 -46.68 28.04 14.37
CA GLN A 363 -45.94 27.29 13.35
C GLN A 363 -45.52 28.16 12.16
N VAL A 364 -46.37 29.09 11.72
CA VAL A 364 -46.03 30.01 10.62
C VAL A 364 -44.92 30.97 11.03
N GLU A 365 -44.91 31.43 12.29
CA GLU A 365 -43.84 32.28 12.83
C GLU A 365 -42.50 31.52 12.91
N VAL A 366 -42.51 30.27 13.37
CA VAL A 366 -41.31 29.41 13.40
C VAL A 366 -40.80 29.12 11.98
N LEU A 367 -41.69 28.91 11.01
CA LEU A 367 -41.30 28.73 9.60
C LEU A 367 -40.69 29.99 8.99
N ASP A 368 -41.17 31.17 9.35
CA ASP A 368 -40.58 32.44 8.91
C ASP A 368 -39.21 32.68 9.56
N GLU A 369 -39.05 32.32 10.83
CA GLU A 369 -37.74 32.36 11.50
C GLU A 369 -36.76 31.35 10.86
N MET A 370 -37.22 30.16 10.52
CA MET A 370 -36.41 29.15 9.84
C MET A 370 -35.98 29.60 8.44
N LYS A 371 -36.88 30.24 7.69
CA LYS A 371 -36.57 30.87 6.39
C LYS A 371 -35.55 31.99 6.53
N ASN A 372 -35.69 32.83 7.55
CA ASN A 372 -34.71 33.90 7.82
C ASN A 372 -33.34 33.34 8.23
N ARG A 373 -33.29 32.22 8.96
CA ARG A 373 -32.03 31.52 9.26
C ARG A 373 -31.41 30.88 8.02
N TYR A 374 -32.21 30.31 7.14
CA TYR A 374 -31.74 29.77 5.86
C TYR A 374 -31.14 30.86 4.97
N ASN A 375 -31.81 32.01 4.84
CA ASN A 375 -31.29 33.14 4.06
C ASN A 375 -29.97 33.69 4.67
N LYS A 376 -29.85 33.72 6.00
CA LYS A 376 -28.58 34.07 6.66
C LYS A 376 -27.49 33.02 6.38
N PHE A 377 -27.83 31.74 6.41
CA PHE A 377 -26.90 30.67 6.09
C PHE A 377 -26.40 30.75 4.64
N GLU A 378 -27.30 30.98 3.68
CA GLU A 378 -26.95 31.21 2.27
C GLU A 378 -25.98 32.39 2.11
N SER A 379 -26.23 33.50 2.83
CA SER A 379 -25.33 34.67 2.81
C SER A 379 -23.94 34.37 3.40
N LEU A 380 -23.86 33.53 4.44
CA LEU A 380 -22.59 33.09 5.02
C LEU A 380 -21.84 32.14 4.07
N LEU A 381 -22.55 31.26 3.37
CA LEU A 381 -21.99 30.33 2.39
C LEU A 381 -21.41 31.09 1.20
N ALA A 382 -22.12 32.10 0.69
CA ALA A 382 -21.62 32.99 -0.34
C ALA A 382 -20.37 33.78 0.10
N THR A 383 -20.34 34.20 1.37
CA THR A 383 -19.18 34.91 1.94
C THR A 383 -17.97 33.97 2.11
N LEU A 384 -18.19 32.75 2.61
CA LEU A 384 -17.17 31.70 2.70
C LEU A 384 -16.60 31.36 1.33
N PHE A 385 -17.46 31.20 0.33
CA PHE A 385 -17.01 30.88 -1.03
C PHE A 385 -16.13 32.01 -1.60
N LYS A 386 -16.49 33.26 -1.34
CA LYS A 386 -15.69 34.42 -1.75
C LYS A 386 -14.34 34.49 -1.02
N GLU A 387 -14.31 34.19 0.28
CA GLU A 387 -13.09 34.20 1.08
C GLU A 387 -12.14 33.04 0.72
N VAL A 388 -12.69 31.84 0.49
CA VAL A 388 -11.95 30.68 -0.02
C VAL A 388 -11.41 30.94 -1.43
N SER A 389 -12.20 31.57 -2.31
CA SER A 389 -11.73 31.91 -3.66
C SER A 389 -10.58 32.91 -3.63
N ASN A 390 -10.65 33.94 -2.76
CA ASN A 390 -9.59 34.92 -2.59
C ASN A 390 -8.31 34.31 -2.01
N THR A 391 -8.43 33.41 -1.03
CA THR A 391 -7.27 32.72 -0.44
C THR A 391 -6.65 31.71 -1.42
N MET A 392 -7.46 31.03 -2.24
CA MET A 392 -6.98 30.14 -3.30
C MET A 392 -6.22 30.91 -4.40
N SER A 393 -6.68 32.12 -4.75
CA SER A 393 -5.98 33.00 -5.69
C SER A 393 -4.59 33.41 -5.16
N LEU A 394 -4.50 33.79 -3.89
CA LEU A 394 -3.22 34.12 -3.22
C LEU A 394 -2.27 32.92 -3.11
N LEU A 395 -2.81 31.73 -2.86
CA LEU A 395 -2.04 30.49 -2.87
C LEU A 395 -1.52 30.15 -4.27
N HIS A 396 -2.35 30.31 -5.30
CA HIS A 396 -1.95 30.07 -6.68
C HIS A 396 -0.80 31.00 -7.09
N GLU A 397 -0.87 32.28 -6.74
CA GLU A 397 0.20 33.24 -7.01
C GLU A 397 1.50 32.88 -6.26
N ARG A 398 1.41 32.48 -4.99
CA ARG A 398 2.58 32.10 -4.19
C ARG A 398 3.22 30.80 -4.70
N VAL A 399 2.42 29.78 -5.01
CA VAL A 399 2.90 28.50 -5.55
C VAL A 399 3.53 28.68 -6.93
N VAL A 400 2.95 29.51 -7.79
CA VAL A 400 3.53 29.81 -9.12
C VAL A 400 4.87 30.53 -8.99
N ASN A 401 5.03 31.43 -8.03
CA ASN A 401 6.30 32.10 -7.77
C ASN A 401 7.35 31.15 -7.17
N GLU A 402 6.96 30.27 -6.24
CA GLU A 402 7.83 29.24 -5.66
C GLU A 402 8.32 28.24 -6.75
N ILE A 403 7.42 27.78 -7.63
CA ILE A 403 7.77 26.92 -8.77
C ILE A 403 8.73 27.64 -9.71
N ARG A 404 8.50 28.93 -9.97
CA ARG A 404 9.38 29.74 -10.83
C ARG A 404 10.78 29.85 -10.23
N ASP A 405 10.90 29.98 -8.91
CA ASP A 405 12.20 30.08 -8.24
C ASP A 405 12.91 28.71 -8.15
N HIS A 406 12.18 27.61 -7.93
CA HIS A 406 12.73 26.27 -8.06
C HIS A 406 13.19 25.95 -9.49
N LEU A 407 12.48 26.41 -10.53
CA LEU A 407 12.92 26.27 -11.92
C LEU A 407 14.19 27.07 -12.21
N LYS A 408 14.37 28.25 -11.59
CA LYS A 408 15.64 28.99 -11.68
C LYS A 408 16.78 28.24 -10.99
N GLU A 409 16.52 27.72 -9.80
CA GLU A 409 17.51 26.93 -9.04
C GLU A 409 17.94 25.67 -9.81
N LEU A 410 16.99 24.96 -10.43
CA LEU A 410 17.26 23.82 -11.30
C LEU A 410 18.05 24.20 -12.55
N SER A 411 17.82 25.37 -13.15
CA SER A 411 18.63 25.82 -14.29
C SER A 411 20.08 26.12 -13.88
N ILE A 412 20.30 26.68 -12.69
CA ILE A 412 21.64 26.85 -12.10
C ILE A 412 22.29 25.49 -11.80
N LEU A 413 21.51 24.51 -11.35
CA LEU A 413 22.01 23.15 -11.10
C LEU A 413 22.40 22.46 -12.41
N ASN A 414 21.58 22.62 -13.47
CA ASN A 414 21.87 22.08 -14.79
C ASN A 414 23.15 22.68 -15.39
N THR A 415 23.35 24.00 -15.27
CA THR A 415 24.61 24.63 -15.73
C THR A 415 25.83 24.17 -14.92
N LYS A 416 25.68 23.90 -13.61
CA LYS A 416 26.76 23.28 -12.80
C LYS A 416 27.06 21.85 -13.25
N VAL A 417 26.03 21.07 -13.56
CA VAL A 417 26.18 19.70 -14.09
C VAL A 417 26.83 19.72 -15.46
N GLU A 418 26.47 20.68 -16.31
CA GLU A 418 27.09 20.87 -17.62
C GLU A 418 28.56 21.28 -17.48
N LEU A 419 28.90 22.17 -16.54
CA LEU A 419 30.30 22.50 -16.20
C LEU A 419 31.07 21.27 -15.72
N ILE A 420 30.48 20.43 -14.88
CA ILE A 420 31.10 19.18 -14.41
C ILE A 420 31.27 18.20 -15.58
N SER A 421 30.26 18.04 -16.44
CA SER A 421 30.32 17.19 -17.63
C SER A 421 31.38 17.66 -18.61
N THR A 422 31.50 18.97 -18.82
CA THR A 422 32.51 19.56 -19.71
C THR A 422 33.92 19.40 -19.13
N ASN A 423 34.08 19.55 -17.82
CA ASN A 423 35.34 19.22 -17.13
C ASN A 423 35.64 17.71 -17.19
N HIS A 424 34.63 16.85 -17.05
CA HIS A 424 34.83 15.41 -17.12
C HIS A 424 35.21 14.99 -18.55
N LYS A 425 34.66 15.66 -19.56
CA LYS A 425 35.03 15.48 -20.96
C LYS A 425 36.45 15.97 -21.24
N SER A 426 36.88 17.10 -20.68
CA SER A 426 38.27 17.57 -20.82
C SER A 426 39.26 16.65 -20.10
N PHE A 427 38.89 16.08 -18.94
CA PHE A 427 39.65 15.01 -18.29
C PHE A 427 39.70 13.75 -19.16
N HIS A 428 38.56 13.32 -19.72
CA HIS A 428 38.53 12.14 -20.58
C HIS A 428 39.38 12.35 -21.85
N ASP A 429 39.35 13.53 -22.47
CA ASP A 429 40.14 13.88 -23.65
C ASP A 429 41.64 14.03 -23.31
N GLN A 430 41.99 14.49 -22.10
CA GLN A 430 43.37 14.44 -21.59
C GLN A 430 43.85 12.99 -21.38
N TYR A 431 43.02 12.11 -20.83
CA TYR A 431 43.37 10.69 -20.71
C TYR A 431 43.43 10.01 -22.09
N LYS A 432 42.54 10.39 -23.01
CA LYS A 432 42.51 9.84 -24.37
C LYS A 432 43.72 10.29 -25.18
N SER A 433 44.15 11.55 -25.09
CA SER A 433 45.40 12.01 -25.73
C SER A 433 46.67 11.39 -25.11
N VAL A 434 46.65 11.09 -23.81
CA VAL A 434 47.72 10.31 -23.14
C VAL A 434 47.69 8.83 -23.53
N THR A 435 46.53 8.28 -23.90
CA THR A 435 46.36 6.86 -24.28
C THR A 435 46.51 6.64 -25.80
N GLU A 436 46.19 7.62 -26.64
CA GLU A 436 46.43 7.59 -28.11
C GLU A 436 47.90 7.84 -28.48
N SER A 437 48.70 8.39 -27.57
CA SER A 437 50.17 8.38 -27.67
C SER A 437 50.81 7.06 -27.21
N LEU A 438 49.99 6.08 -26.80
CA LEU A 438 50.42 4.75 -26.33
C LEU A 438 49.58 3.64 -27.00
N THR A 439 49.82 3.43 -28.30
CA THR A 439 49.54 2.15 -28.98
C THR A 439 50.87 1.59 -29.53
N PRO A 440 51.00 0.28 -29.78
CA PRO A 440 51.80 -0.59 -28.93
C PRO A 440 52.97 -1.18 -29.72
N ASN A 441 54.20 -0.73 -29.46
CA ASN A 441 55.36 -1.38 -30.09
C ASN A 441 56.66 -1.44 -29.28
N ASP A 442 56.71 -0.92 -28.04
CA ASP A 442 57.98 -0.83 -27.28
C ASP A 442 58.09 -1.75 -26.06
N SER A 443 57.06 -2.55 -25.74
CA SER A 443 57.11 -3.44 -24.57
C SER A 443 57.88 -4.75 -24.80
N SER A 444 58.31 -5.04 -26.04
CA SER A 444 59.05 -6.27 -26.37
C SER A 444 60.57 -6.12 -26.27
N GLU A 445 61.12 -4.90 -26.38
CA GLU A 445 62.57 -4.65 -26.31
C GLU A 445 63.08 -4.59 -24.86
N PHE A 446 62.40 -3.87 -23.98
CA PHE A 446 62.82 -3.79 -22.56
C PHE A 446 62.70 -5.14 -21.84
N PHE A 447 61.65 -5.92 -22.13
CA PHE A 447 61.49 -7.24 -21.53
C PHE A 447 62.55 -8.22 -22.04
N ASN A 448 62.93 -8.17 -23.33
CA ASN A 448 64.01 -9.00 -23.87
C ASN A 448 65.39 -8.58 -23.37
N VAL A 449 65.64 -7.28 -23.19
CA VAL A 449 66.92 -6.78 -22.67
C VAL A 449 67.10 -7.15 -21.19
N VAL A 450 66.06 -6.98 -20.37
CA VAL A 450 66.10 -7.36 -18.95
C VAL A 450 66.19 -8.88 -18.78
N LEU A 451 65.45 -9.67 -19.58
CA LEU A 451 65.51 -11.13 -19.53
C LEU A 451 66.89 -11.67 -19.93
N LYS A 452 67.52 -11.10 -20.97
CA LYS A 452 68.80 -11.60 -21.50
C LYS A 452 70.01 -11.17 -20.66
N TRP A 453 70.00 -9.98 -20.08
CA TRP A 453 71.16 -9.45 -19.35
C TRP A 453 71.13 -9.68 -17.84
N VAL A 454 69.96 -9.90 -17.22
CA VAL A 454 69.87 -10.15 -15.77
C VAL A 454 69.72 -11.63 -15.45
N LEU A 455 68.90 -12.36 -16.23
CA LEU A 455 68.54 -13.75 -15.90
C LEU A 455 69.61 -14.76 -16.35
N LEU A 456 70.32 -14.48 -17.44
CA LEU A 456 71.40 -15.33 -17.95
C LEU A 456 72.62 -15.42 -17.01
N PRO A 457 73.19 -14.32 -16.49
CA PRO A 457 74.30 -14.42 -15.52
C PRO A 457 73.87 -15.03 -14.19
N LEU A 458 72.60 -14.86 -13.79
CA LEU A 458 72.06 -15.46 -12.57
C LEU A 458 72.01 -17.00 -12.67
N VAL A 459 71.55 -17.53 -13.80
CA VAL A 459 71.52 -18.99 -14.04
C VAL A 459 72.92 -19.57 -14.15
N VAL A 460 73.87 -18.86 -14.79
CA VAL A 460 75.28 -19.25 -14.82
C VAL A 460 75.89 -19.24 -13.42
N GLY A 461 75.58 -18.25 -12.59
CA GLY A 461 76.03 -18.17 -11.20
C GLY A 461 75.54 -19.36 -10.35
N ILE A 462 74.27 -19.75 -10.52
CA ILE A 462 73.70 -20.93 -9.84
C ILE A 462 74.36 -22.23 -10.33
N ALA A 463 74.63 -22.35 -11.63
CA ALA A 463 75.33 -23.51 -12.18
C ALA A 463 76.77 -23.64 -11.66
N VAL A 464 77.51 -22.53 -11.56
CA VAL A 464 78.87 -22.51 -10.99
C VAL A 464 78.85 -22.91 -9.51
N LEU A 465 77.90 -22.37 -8.72
CA LEU A 465 77.72 -22.75 -7.32
C LEU A 465 77.38 -24.23 -7.17
N ALA A 466 76.48 -24.76 -7.99
CA ALA A 466 76.12 -26.19 -7.99
C ALA A 466 77.33 -27.07 -8.31
N THR A 467 78.18 -26.64 -9.27
CA THR A 467 79.41 -27.35 -9.64
C THR A 467 80.44 -27.30 -8.51
N PHE A 468 80.57 -26.16 -7.82
CA PHE A 468 81.46 -25.99 -6.68
C PHE A 468 81.03 -26.83 -5.49
N VAL A 469 79.73 -26.85 -5.16
CA VAL A 469 79.16 -27.72 -4.14
C VAL A 469 79.34 -29.19 -4.50
N TYR A 470 79.16 -29.56 -5.77
CA TYR A 470 79.42 -30.93 -6.23
C TYR A 470 80.89 -31.33 -6.09
N ARG A 471 81.83 -30.43 -6.41
CA ARG A 471 83.27 -30.66 -6.26
C ARG A 471 83.68 -30.80 -4.79
N LEU A 472 83.19 -29.91 -3.91
CA LEU A 472 83.39 -30.01 -2.47
C LEU A 472 82.84 -31.33 -1.90
N ARG A 473 81.66 -31.75 -2.36
CA ARG A 473 81.05 -33.02 -1.93
C ARG A 473 81.83 -34.24 -2.41
N LYS A 474 82.53 -34.13 -3.55
CA LYS A 474 83.43 -35.17 -4.06
C LYS A 474 84.76 -35.19 -3.28
N ASP A 475 85.31 -34.03 -2.94
CA ASP A 475 86.56 -33.94 -2.17
C ASP A 475 86.37 -34.41 -0.72
N ILE A 476 85.22 -34.12 -0.10
CA ILE A 476 84.85 -34.67 1.23
C ILE A 476 84.72 -36.20 1.21
N LYS A 477 84.32 -36.79 0.08
CA LYS A 477 84.26 -38.26 -0.06
C LYS A 477 85.64 -38.90 -0.24
N HIS A 478 86.59 -38.21 -0.85
CA HIS A 478 87.97 -38.70 -0.99
C HIS A 478 88.81 -38.53 0.29
N LEU A 479 88.47 -37.59 1.19
CA LEU A 479 89.15 -37.44 2.48
C LEU A 479 88.74 -38.47 3.55
N LYS A 480 87.70 -39.28 3.31
CA LYS A 480 87.23 -40.35 4.23
C LYS A 480 87.84 -41.72 3.95
N LEU A 481 88.80 -41.82 3.04
CA LEU A 481 89.42 -43.08 2.59
C LEU A 481 90.96 -43.05 2.75
N LEU A 482 91.45 -42.28 3.72
CA LEU A 482 92.85 -42.27 4.14
C LEU A 482 92.92 -42.51 5.66
#